data_AF-A0A535CS85-F1
#
_entry.id   AF-A0A535CS85-F1
#
_cell.length_a   1.000
_cell.length_b   1.000
_cell.length_c   1.000
_cell.angle_alpha   90.00
_cell.angle_beta   90.00
_cell.angle_gamma   90.00
#
_symmetry.space_group_name_H-M   'P 1'
#
loop_
_entity.id
_entity.type
_entity.pdbx_description
1 polymer ?
#
loop_
_entity_poly.entity_id
_entity_poly.type
_entity_poly.pdbx_seq_one_letter_code
_entity_poly.pdbx_strand_id
1 'polypeptide(L)'
;MCNSAGLFVLLSAIAARPLAAQAIEHQRLRARTDSLPRELTRASAIADLADSLEHQRAFSGRDTIAVGGLRIVTDPSPLPVRAAAERAWPVLDSLYGDAAQLLAQYPYVIRAFDPDTTAPRPTVYVGLTVPWNMNAEILAQLLVANPPMPAPDYALASWLGGTLRPTTRAGRERTDVYLQLVTAPSTPARACFLGALAACRIALGLQSGGDVLALWYPEAAERRALVTRTFPDYFNHGANAGAFRVCAGGVDSVCDALLRQVSAGSLPSPLGAQARTTVLRLALRLGGRDAYRRLIADSGAPLFERLGNAAQANMDDVLARWRLEILAARPPSVALPWWAAALALAWAAVFGTCALRSSRWRLG
;
A
#
# COMPACT_ATOMS: atom_id res chain seq x y z
N MET A 1 86.93 -21.00 -14.17
CA MET A 1 87.88 -20.36 -13.24
C MET A 1 87.09 -19.42 -12.34
N CYS A 2 87.18 -19.65 -11.02
CA CYS A 2 86.76 -18.85 -9.85
C CYS A 2 85.29 -18.39 -9.73
N ASN A 3 84.47 -19.08 -8.91
CA ASN A 3 84.17 -18.86 -7.47
C ASN A 3 83.19 -17.69 -7.25
N SER A 4 81.99 -17.89 -6.68
CA SER A 4 81.72 -17.94 -5.23
C SER A 4 80.28 -18.47 -5.00
N ALA A 5 80.03 -19.52 -4.20
CA ALA A 5 79.66 -19.46 -2.77
C ALA A 5 78.65 -18.32 -2.46
N GLY A 6 77.43 -18.51 -1.95
CA GLY A 6 76.91 -19.55 -1.06
C GLY A 6 76.39 -18.87 0.21
N LEU A 7 75.09 -19.05 0.51
CA LEU A 7 74.39 -18.79 1.78
C LEU A 7 74.07 -17.33 2.20
N PHE A 8 72.77 -16.98 2.19
CA PHE A 8 72.20 -16.00 3.12
C PHE A 8 70.90 -16.55 3.74
N VAL A 9 71.08 -17.03 4.97
CA VAL A 9 70.25 -16.94 6.17
C VAL A 9 69.05 -15.97 6.11
N LEU A 10 67.88 -16.53 6.45
CA LEU A 10 66.78 -16.00 7.31
C LEU A 10 66.44 -14.50 7.25
N LEU A 11 65.13 -14.19 7.07
CA LEU A 11 64.32 -13.55 8.12
C LEU A 11 62.90 -13.23 7.62
N SER A 12 61.94 -13.94 8.20
CA SER A 12 60.56 -13.58 8.48
C SER A 12 60.28 -12.07 8.54
N ALA A 13 59.59 -11.51 7.53
CA ALA A 13 59.06 -10.14 7.57
C ALA A 13 57.93 -9.87 6.55
N ILE A 14 56.95 -10.77 6.35
CA ILE A 14 55.82 -10.51 5.41
C ILE A 14 54.45 -10.41 6.12
N ALA A 15 54.38 -10.56 7.45
CA ALA A 15 53.13 -10.45 8.20
C ALA A 15 53.08 -9.21 9.11
N ALA A 16 53.31 -8.02 8.55
CA ALA A 16 52.94 -6.77 9.21
C ALA A 16 52.71 -5.69 8.15
N ARG A 17 51.51 -5.67 7.54
CA ARG A 17 51.04 -4.42 6.93
C ARG A 17 51.02 -3.37 8.05
N PRO A 18 51.66 -2.21 7.90
CA PRO A 18 51.77 -1.24 8.98
C PRO A 18 50.36 -0.75 9.34
N LEU A 19 49.98 -0.93 10.61
CA LEU A 19 48.76 -0.39 11.24
C LEU A 19 48.52 1.11 10.92
N ALA A 20 49.59 1.85 10.60
CA ALA A 20 49.53 3.23 10.15
C ALA A 20 48.74 3.44 8.85
N ALA A 21 48.82 2.51 7.88
CA ALA A 21 48.09 2.63 6.61
C ALA A 21 46.57 2.43 6.81
N GLN A 22 46.19 1.51 7.70
CA GLN A 22 44.79 1.28 8.06
C GLN A 22 44.20 2.45 8.88
N ALA A 23 44.99 3.09 9.74
CA ALA A 23 44.56 4.25 10.50
C ALA A 23 44.23 5.46 9.60
N ILE A 24 45.05 5.71 8.57
CA ILE A 24 44.84 6.81 7.60
C ILE A 24 43.58 6.56 6.77
N GLU A 25 43.35 5.32 6.33
CA GLU A 25 42.17 4.94 5.55
C GLU A 25 40.88 5.07 6.38
N HIS A 26 40.92 4.64 7.65
CA HIS A 26 39.81 4.79 8.57
C HIS A 26 39.49 6.27 8.89
N GLN A 27 40.52 7.12 8.99
CA GLN A 27 40.33 8.56 9.21
C GLN A 27 39.77 9.26 7.97
N ARG A 28 40.16 8.85 6.76
CA ARG A 28 39.55 9.31 5.49
C ARG A 28 38.09 8.89 5.36
N LEU A 29 37.77 7.65 5.73
CA LEU A 29 36.39 7.14 5.70
C LEU A 29 35.52 7.91 6.69
N ARG A 30 35.98 8.13 7.92
CA ARG A 30 35.29 8.97 8.91
C ARG A 30 35.06 10.39 8.39
N ALA A 31 36.09 11.04 7.85
CA ALA A 31 35.95 12.38 7.27
C ALA A 31 34.92 12.44 6.11
N ARG A 32 34.84 11.39 5.29
CA ARG A 32 33.79 11.26 4.26
C ARG A 32 32.42 11.09 4.87
N THR A 33 32.26 10.22 5.86
CA THR A 33 30.99 10.02 6.57
C THR A 33 30.53 11.32 7.25
N ASP A 34 31.45 12.07 7.86
CA ASP A 34 31.17 13.35 8.52
C ASP A 34 30.88 14.50 7.55
N SER A 35 31.21 14.34 6.26
CA SER A 35 30.84 15.30 5.21
C SER A 35 29.46 15.06 4.61
N LEU A 36 28.95 13.81 4.66
CA LEU A 36 27.67 13.45 4.05
C LEU A 36 26.46 14.22 4.63
N PRO A 37 26.33 14.42 5.96
CA PRO A 37 25.21 15.20 6.51
C PRO A 37 25.17 16.63 5.97
N ARG A 38 26.33 17.27 5.82
CA ARG A 38 26.43 18.65 5.33
C ARG A 38 26.03 18.76 3.86
N GLU A 39 26.45 17.81 3.04
CA GLU A 39 26.02 17.74 1.64
C GLU A 39 24.51 17.46 1.52
N LEU A 40 23.97 16.62 2.40
CA LEU A 40 22.53 16.31 2.44
C LEU A 40 21.68 17.52 2.88
N THR A 41 22.17 18.31 3.84
CA THR A 41 21.53 19.59 4.23
C THR A 41 21.59 20.64 3.11
N ARG A 42 22.69 20.71 2.36
CA ARG A 42 22.81 21.60 1.19
C ARG A 42 21.88 21.18 0.06
N ALA A 43 21.83 19.88 -0.24
CA ALA A 43 20.95 19.34 -1.27
C ALA A 43 19.47 19.57 -0.93
N SER A 44 19.07 19.37 0.33
CA SER A 44 17.70 19.68 0.79
C SER A 44 17.38 21.17 0.71
N ALA A 45 18.28 22.06 1.14
CA ALA A 45 18.07 23.50 1.03
C ALA A 45 17.93 23.98 -0.44
N ILE A 46 18.68 23.38 -1.37
CA ILE A 46 18.55 23.67 -2.81
C ILE A 46 17.22 23.13 -3.36
N ALA A 47 16.79 21.94 -2.92
CA ALA A 47 15.50 21.38 -3.29
C ALA A 47 14.33 22.24 -2.79
N ASP A 48 14.37 22.68 -1.52
CA ASP A 48 13.36 23.56 -0.94
C ASP A 48 13.30 24.94 -1.66
N LEU A 49 14.46 25.46 -2.07
CA LEU A 49 14.53 26.71 -2.84
C LEU A 49 14.02 26.53 -4.28
N ALA A 50 14.31 25.40 -4.93
CA ALA A 50 13.73 25.07 -6.23
C ALA A 50 12.22 24.87 -6.14
N ASP A 51 11.72 24.17 -5.11
CA ASP A 51 10.30 23.94 -4.87
C ASP A 51 9.54 25.24 -4.58
N SER A 52 10.15 26.18 -3.84
CA SER A 52 9.55 27.49 -3.57
C SER A 52 9.51 28.41 -4.79
N LEU A 53 10.55 28.39 -5.63
CA LEU A 53 10.58 29.13 -6.90
C LEU A 53 9.64 28.54 -7.94
N GLU A 54 9.51 27.22 -8.01
CA GLU A 54 8.53 26.55 -8.87
C GLU A 54 7.10 26.78 -8.36
N HIS A 55 6.87 26.81 -7.04
CA HIS A 55 5.61 27.30 -6.48
C HIS A 55 5.33 28.72 -7.00
N GLN A 56 6.25 29.67 -6.86
CA GLN A 56 6.01 31.05 -7.32
C GLN A 56 5.79 31.18 -8.85
N ARG A 57 6.59 30.48 -9.67
CA ARG A 57 6.45 30.49 -11.15
C ARG A 57 5.21 29.74 -11.64
N ALA A 58 4.72 28.77 -10.86
CA ALA A 58 3.47 28.11 -11.15
C ALA A 58 2.25 29.05 -11.12
N PHE A 59 2.35 30.27 -10.56
CA PHE A 59 1.20 31.18 -10.47
C PHE A 59 1.22 32.35 -11.46
N SER A 60 2.30 32.63 -12.20
CA SER A 60 2.32 33.73 -13.18
C SER A 60 1.68 33.32 -14.51
N GLY A 61 0.58 34.00 -14.90
CA GLY A 61 -0.12 33.79 -16.18
C GLY A 61 -1.13 32.63 -16.19
N ARG A 62 -1.58 32.17 -15.01
CA ARG A 62 -2.53 31.05 -14.86
C ARG A 62 -3.87 31.51 -14.32
N ASP A 63 -4.94 30.89 -14.82
CA ASP A 63 -6.29 31.09 -14.31
C ASP A 63 -6.47 30.31 -13.00
N THR A 64 -7.06 30.98 -12.01
CA THR A 64 -7.42 30.33 -10.73
C THR A 64 -8.93 30.12 -10.67
N ILE A 65 -9.34 28.86 -10.61
CA ILE A 65 -10.73 28.45 -10.46
C ILE A 65 -10.99 28.10 -9.01
N ALA A 66 -12.06 28.66 -8.46
CA ALA A 66 -12.53 28.44 -7.10
C ALA A 66 -13.92 27.79 -7.13
N VAL A 67 -14.07 26.65 -6.45
CA VAL A 67 -15.36 25.96 -6.25
C VAL A 67 -15.39 25.39 -4.83
N GLY A 68 -16.23 25.96 -3.97
CA GLY A 68 -16.20 25.65 -2.54
C GLY A 68 -14.81 25.90 -1.94
N GLY A 69 -14.25 24.89 -1.26
CA GLY A 69 -12.88 24.90 -0.76
C GLY A 69 -11.82 24.59 -1.81
N LEU A 70 -12.17 24.12 -3.01
CA LEU A 70 -11.19 23.83 -4.06
C LEU A 70 -10.60 25.12 -4.62
N ARG A 71 -9.27 25.11 -4.77
CA ARG A 71 -8.52 26.07 -5.58
C ARG A 71 -7.78 25.29 -6.65
N ILE A 72 -7.94 25.68 -7.91
CA ILE A 72 -7.29 25.02 -9.05
C ILE A 72 -6.62 26.08 -9.88
N VAL A 73 -5.32 25.92 -10.08
CA VAL A 73 -4.47 26.79 -10.89
C VAL A 73 -4.20 26.05 -12.19
N THR A 74 -4.61 26.65 -13.31
CA THR A 74 -4.48 26.03 -14.64
C THR A 74 -3.99 27.04 -15.67
N ASP A 75 -3.32 26.56 -16.71
CA ASP A 75 -3.03 27.34 -17.89
C ASP A 75 -4.31 27.59 -18.73
N PRO A 76 -4.37 28.70 -19.50
CA PRO A 76 -5.46 28.95 -20.45
C PRO A 76 -5.57 27.78 -21.44
N SER A 77 -6.63 27.00 -21.32
CA SER A 77 -6.85 25.79 -22.13
C SER A 77 -8.34 25.50 -22.28
N PRO A 78 -8.76 24.70 -23.27
CA PRO A 78 -10.15 24.28 -23.43
C PRO A 78 -10.62 23.26 -22.37
N LEU A 79 -9.80 22.96 -21.36
CA LEU A 79 -10.16 22.01 -20.31
C LEU A 79 -11.40 22.49 -19.53
N PRO A 80 -12.40 21.62 -19.31
CA PRO A 80 -13.61 21.96 -18.57
C PRO A 80 -13.37 21.92 -17.04
N VAL A 81 -12.35 22.63 -16.55
CA VAL A 81 -11.87 22.55 -15.15
C VAL A 81 -12.95 22.95 -14.15
N ARG A 82 -13.71 24.02 -14.41
CA ARG A 82 -14.81 24.45 -13.52
C ARG A 82 -15.88 23.38 -13.38
N ALA A 83 -16.33 22.83 -14.50
CA ALA A 83 -17.36 21.79 -14.53
C ALA A 83 -16.88 20.48 -13.85
N ALA A 84 -15.59 20.17 -13.94
CA ALA A 84 -14.99 19.05 -13.22
C ALA A 84 -14.92 19.33 -11.70
N ALA A 85 -14.53 20.53 -11.29
CA ALA A 85 -14.45 20.94 -9.90
C ALA A 85 -15.83 20.93 -9.20
N GLU A 86 -16.88 21.37 -9.89
CA GLU A 86 -18.28 21.32 -9.41
C GLU A 86 -18.77 19.89 -9.17
N ARG A 87 -18.28 18.92 -9.96
CA ARG A 87 -18.58 17.49 -9.75
C ARG A 87 -17.74 16.87 -8.64
N ALA A 88 -16.48 17.28 -8.50
CA ALA A 88 -15.55 16.74 -7.52
C ALA A 88 -15.82 17.25 -6.09
N TRP A 89 -16.21 18.52 -5.95
CA TRP A 89 -16.33 19.18 -4.64
C TRP A 89 -17.29 18.46 -3.68
N PRO A 90 -18.53 18.09 -4.06
CA PRO A 90 -19.45 17.40 -3.15
C PRO A 90 -18.91 16.05 -2.64
N VAL A 91 -18.12 15.35 -3.46
CA VAL A 91 -17.52 14.06 -3.10
C VAL A 91 -16.41 14.25 -2.08
N LEU A 92 -15.58 15.28 -2.25
CA LEU A 92 -14.51 15.64 -1.31
C LEU A 92 -15.07 16.19 0.00
N ASP A 93 -16.05 17.10 -0.06
CA ASP A 93 -16.75 17.64 1.10
C ASP A 93 -17.48 16.54 1.89
N SER A 94 -18.09 15.57 1.20
CA SER A 94 -18.75 14.44 1.87
C SER A 94 -17.78 13.56 2.67
N LEU A 95 -16.51 13.44 2.26
CA LEU A 95 -15.54 12.58 2.95
C LEU A 95 -14.78 13.32 4.05
N TYR A 96 -14.24 14.50 3.72
CA TYR A 96 -13.40 15.28 4.64
C TYR A 96 -14.22 16.22 5.53
N GLY A 97 -15.49 16.45 5.17
CA GLY A 97 -16.39 17.35 5.88
C GLY A 97 -15.75 18.74 6.03
N ASP A 98 -15.72 19.26 7.25
CA ASP A 98 -15.22 20.60 7.48
C ASP A 98 -13.68 20.70 7.35
N ALA A 99 -12.96 19.57 7.32
CA ALA A 99 -11.55 19.55 6.95
C ALA A 99 -11.33 19.83 5.45
N ALA A 100 -12.35 19.67 4.60
CA ALA A 100 -12.24 19.99 3.18
C ALA A 100 -11.89 21.46 2.92
N GLN A 101 -12.12 22.35 3.89
CA GLN A 101 -11.72 23.76 3.82
C GLN A 101 -10.19 23.94 3.76
N LEU A 102 -9.40 22.96 4.21
CA LEU A 102 -7.95 22.99 4.04
C LEU A 102 -7.53 22.99 2.56
N LEU A 103 -8.36 22.44 1.67
CA LEU A 103 -8.09 22.46 0.22
C LEU A 103 -8.01 23.88 -0.35
N ALA A 104 -8.49 24.89 0.38
CA ALA A 104 -8.34 26.29 -0.01
C ALA A 104 -6.88 26.78 0.11
N GLN A 105 -6.07 26.13 0.96
CA GLN A 105 -4.67 26.43 1.20
C GLN A 105 -3.73 25.60 0.31
N TYR A 106 -4.22 24.49 -0.24
CA TYR A 106 -3.45 23.56 -1.07
C TYR A 106 -4.07 23.46 -2.46
N PRO A 107 -3.75 24.39 -3.38
CA PRO A 107 -4.35 24.40 -4.70
C PRO A 107 -3.90 23.20 -5.53
N TYR A 108 -4.80 22.68 -6.36
CA TYR A 108 -4.40 21.82 -7.47
C TYR A 108 -3.63 22.66 -8.49
N VAL A 109 -2.52 22.13 -8.97
CA VAL A 109 -1.83 22.67 -10.15
C VAL A 109 -2.12 21.73 -11.31
N ILE A 110 -2.83 22.20 -12.32
CA ILE A 110 -3.15 21.44 -13.53
C ILE A 110 -2.45 22.08 -14.70
N ARG A 111 -1.81 21.27 -15.55
CA ARG A 111 -1.27 21.72 -16.83
C ARG A 111 -1.91 20.92 -17.95
N ALA A 112 -2.55 21.63 -18.86
CA ALA A 112 -3.06 21.04 -20.09
C ALA A 112 -1.90 20.73 -21.05
N PHE A 113 -2.01 19.66 -21.82
CA PHE A 113 -1.16 19.44 -22.99
C PHE A 113 -2.01 19.07 -24.19
N ASP A 114 -1.52 19.44 -25.38
CA ASP A 114 -2.11 18.98 -26.64
C ASP A 114 -1.73 17.50 -26.86
N PRO A 115 -2.69 16.56 -26.87
CA PRO A 115 -2.38 15.14 -27.10
C PRO A 115 -1.91 14.86 -28.53
N ASP A 116 -2.16 15.76 -29.49
CA ASP A 116 -1.84 15.58 -30.90
C ASP A 116 -0.44 16.12 -31.25
N THR A 117 0.23 16.79 -30.31
CA THR A 117 1.58 17.31 -30.51
C THR A 117 2.65 16.24 -30.28
N THR A 118 3.70 16.27 -31.10
CA THR A 118 4.95 15.52 -30.87
C THR A 118 5.94 16.29 -29.99
N ALA A 119 5.59 17.51 -29.57
CA ALA A 119 6.44 18.31 -28.72
C ALA A 119 6.72 17.60 -27.38
N PRO A 120 7.93 17.76 -26.82
CA PRO A 120 8.27 17.21 -25.52
C PRO A 120 7.25 17.66 -24.47
N ARG A 121 6.68 16.69 -23.75
CA ARG A 121 5.71 16.97 -22.69
C ARG A 121 6.38 17.83 -21.63
N PRO A 122 5.74 18.91 -21.17
CA PRO A 122 6.27 19.67 -20.06
C PRO A 122 6.36 18.77 -18.82
N THR A 123 7.58 18.54 -18.33
CA THR A 123 7.78 17.88 -17.04
C THR A 123 7.32 18.84 -15.95
N VAL A 124 6.26 18.47 -15.25
CA VAL A 124 5.80 19.21 -14.08
C VAL A 124 6.17 18.38 -12.87
N TYR A 125 7.01 18.93 -11.98
CA TYR A 125 7.42 18.27 -10.75
C TYR A 125 6.30 18.26 -9.69
N VAL A 126 5.37 19.21 -9.78
CA VAL A 126 4.23 19.36 -8.85
C VAL A 126 2.93 19.64 -9.63
N GLY A 127 1.99 18.69 -9.62
CA GLY A 127 0.67 18.88 -10.22
C GLY A 127 0.20 17.72 -11.11
N LEU A 128 -0.92 17.93 -11.79
CA LEU A 128 -1.53 16.99 -12.73
C LEU A 128 -1.31 17.49 -14.16
N THR A 129 -0.63 16.70 -14.98
CA THR A 129 -0.53 16.94 -16.43
C THR A 129 -1.60 16.12 -17.15
N VAL A 130 -2.53 16.80 -17.81
CA VAL A 130 -3.70 16.15 -18.44
C VAL A 130 -3.89 16.63 -19.89
N PRO A 131 -4.38 15.79 -20.80
CA PRO A 131 -4.64 16.19 -22.16
C PRO A 131 -5.80 17.19 -22.21
N TRP A 132 -5.69 18.25 -23.02
CA TRP A 132 -6.66 19.36 -23.05
C TRP A 132 -8.07 18.98 -23.51
N ASN A 133 -8.22 17.81 -24.13
CA ASN A 133 -9.47 17.26 -24.65
C ASN A 133 -10.12 16.30 -23.64
N MET A 134 -9.59 16.21 -22.42
CA MET A 134 -10.17 15.42 -21.35
C MET A 134 -11.56 15.96 -20.98
N ASN A 135 -12.54 15.06 -20.92
CA ASN A 135 -13.88 15.44 -20.51
C ASN A 135 -13.96 15.76 -19.00
N ALA A 136 -15.02 16.48 -18.61
CA ALA A 136 -15.22 16.93 -17.25
C ALA A 136 -15.39 15.78 -16.23
N GLU A 137 -15.93 14.64 -16.66
CA GLU A 137 -16.17 13.49 -15.77
C GLU A 137 -14.85 12.80 -15.37
N ILE A 138 -14.00 12.50 -16.35
CA ILE A 138 -12.68 11.89 -16.12
C ILE A 138 -11.82 12.85 -15.31
N LEU A 139 -11.83 14.15 -15.64
CA LEU A 139 -11.10 15.16 -14.88
C LEU A 139 -11.60 15.23 -13.44
N ALA A 140 -12.92 15.19 -13.19
CA ALA A 140 -13.47 15.17 -11.83
C ALA A 140 -13.03 13.92 -11.05
N GLN A 141 -13.00 12.74 -11.70
CA GLN A 141 -12.50 11.51 -11.08
C GLN A 141 -11.01 11.63 -10.71
N LEU A 142 -10.19 12.27 -11.55
CA LEU A 142 -8.78 12.53 -11.25
C LEU A 142 -8.59 13.48 -10.06
N LEU A 143 -9.40 14.54 -9.97
CA LEU A 143 -9.39 15.46 -8.82
C LEU A 143 -9.72 14.69 -7.54
N VAL A 144 -10.81 13.92 -7.54
CA VAL A 144 -11.26 13.09 -6.40
C VAL A 144 -10.21 12.05 -6.02
N ALA A 145 -9.50 11.46 -6.99
CA ALA A 145 -8.50 10.43 -6.74
C ALA A 145 -7.19 10.99 -6.16
N ASN A 146 -6.90 12.28 -6.36
CA ASN A 146 -5.65 12.92 -5.96
C ASN A 146 -5.90 14.22 -5.18
N PRO A 147 -6.62 14.18 -4.05
CA PRO A 147 -6.85 15.39 -3.26
C PRO A 147 -5.53 15.87 -2.65
N PRO A 148 -5.19 17.17 -2.77
CA PRO A 148 -4.01 17.77 -2.16
C PRO A 148 -4.25 18.00 -0.66
N MET A 149 -4.80 17.00 0.02
CA MET A 149 -4.93 17.02 1.47
C MET A 149 -3.54 16.80 2.08
N PRO A 150 -3.24 17.48 3.21
CA PRO A 150 -2.07 17.15 4.00
C PRO A 150 -2.01 15.64 4.28
N ALA A 151 -0.83 15.07 4.12
CA ALA A 151 -0.63 13.66 4.39
C ALA A 151 -1.00 13.36 5.85
N PRO A 152 -1.76 12.28 6.11
CA PRO A 152 -1.95 11.84 7.48
C PRO A 152 -0.61 11.42 8.09
N ASP A 153 -0.56 11.31 9.42
CA ASP A 153 0.61 10.77 10.11
C ASP A 153 0.99 9.37 9.59
N TYR A 154 2.26 9.00 9.78
CA TYR A 154 2.80 7.75 9.27
C TYR A 154 2.02 6.51 9.73
N ALA A 155 1.53 6.49 10.97
CA ALA A 155 0.78 5.35 11.50
C ALA A 155 -0.54 5.15 10.76
N LEU A 156 -1.31 6.23 10.56
CA LEU A 156 -2.55 6.20 9.79
C LEU A 156 -2.29 5.88 8.31
N ALA A 157 -1.28 6.49 7.68
CA ALA A 157 -0.92 6.24 6.29
C ALA A 157 -0.50 4.78 6.04
N SER A 158 0.37 4.24 6.91
CA SER A 158 0.86 2.86 6.86
C SER A 158 -0.27 1.85 7.08
N TRP A 159 -1.14 2.11 8.06
CA TRP A 159 -2.31 1.26 8.30
C TRP A 159 -3.28 1.27 7.12
N LEU A 160 -3.53 2.42 6.48
CA LEU A 160 -4.37 2.49 5.28
C LEU A 160 -3.70 1.91 4.03
N GLY A 161 -2.38 1.72 4.03
CA GLY A 161 -1.62 1.39 2.83
C GLY A 161 -1.59 2.53 1.82
N GLY A 162 -1.73 3.78 2.26
CA GLY A 162 -1.76 4.97 1.41
C GLY A 162 -2.60 6.12 1.97
N THR A 163 -2.98 7.05 1.10
CA THR A 163 -3.84 8.18 1.46
C THR A 163 -5.31 7.77 1.46
N LEU A 164 -6.09 8.31 2.41
CA LEU A 164 -7.54 8.18 2.38
C LEU A 164 -8.07 8.94 1.17
N ARG A 165 -8.82 8.26 0.31
CA ARG A 165 -9.47 8.83 -0.88
C ARG A 165 -10.96 8.58 -0.84
N PRO A 166 -11.79 9.43 -1.47
CA PRO A 166 -13.19 9.11 -1.70
C PRO A 166 -13.32 7.90 -2.62
N THR A 167 -14.42 7.18 -2.48
CA THR A 167 -14.77 6.06 -3.37
C THR A 167 -16.03 6.37 -4.14
N THR A 168 -15.99 6.10 -5.44
CA THR A 168 -17.18 6.10 -6.30
C THR A 168 -17.80 4.71 -6.41
N ARG A 169 -17.19 3.68 -5.78
CA ARG A 169 -17.56 2.26 -5.93
C ARG A 169 -17.75 1.55 -4.58
N ALA A 170 -18.36 2.24 -3.62
CA ALA A 170 -18.55 1.73 -2.25
C ALA A 170 -19.18 0.33 -2.19
N GLY A 171 -20.17 0.03 -3.05
CA GLY A 171 -20.81 -1.29 -3.10
C GLY A 171 -19.83 -2.40 -3.47
N ARG A 172 -19.05 -2.20 -4.55
CA ARG A 172 -18.02 -3.16 -4.99
C ARG A 172 -16.95 -3.36 -3.92
N GLU A 173 -16.51 -2.30 -3.27
CA GLU A 173 -15.51 -2.42 -2.21
C GLU A 173 -16.00 -3.27 -1.03
N ARG A 174 -17.26 -3.10 -0.61
CA ARG A 174 -17.82 -3.94 0.45
C ARG A 174 -17.91 -5.40 0.01
N THR A 175 -18.27 -5.67 -1.24
CA THR A 175 -18.27 -7.04 -1.80
C THR A 175 -16.87 -7.64 -1.83
N ASP A 176 -15.84 -6.89 -2.22
CA ASP A 176 -14.45 -7.37 -2.19
C ASP A 176 -13.98 -7.67 -0.77
N VAL A 177 -14.34 -6.83 0.21
CA VAL A 177 -14.03 -7.05 1.63
C VAL A 177 -14.80 -8.25 2.20
N TYR A 178 -16.04 -8.48 1.76
CA TYR A 178 -16.78 -9.69 2.08
C TYR A 178 -16.02 -10.94 1.62
N LEU A 179 -15.54 -10.93 0.37
CA LEU A 179 -14.74 -12.04 -0.17
C LEU A 179 -13.46 -12.26 0.63
N GLN A 180 -12.76 -11.19 1.03
CA GLN A 180 -11.60 -11.29 1.93
C GLN A 180 -11.99 -11.97 3.25
N LEU A 181 -13.06 -11.55 3.92
CA LEU A 181 -13.48 -12.14 5.20
C LEU A 181 -13.77 -13.64 5.12
N VAL A 182 -14.44 -14.10 4.05
CA VAL A 182 -14.81 -15.53 3.92
C VAL A 182 -13.69 -16.42 3.39
N THR A 183 -12.65 -15.83 2.77
CA THR A 183 -11.51 -16.58 2.20
C THR A 183 -10.21 -16.39 2.96
N ALA A 184 -10.16 -15.47 3.92
CA ALA A 184 -8.95 -15.20 4.69
C ALA A 184 -8.49 -16.45 5.45
N PRO A 185 -7.22 -16.87 5.30
CA PRO A 185 -6.69 -18.07 5.95
C PRO A 185 -6.36 -17.87 7.43
N SER A 186 -6.68 -16.70 8.01
CA SER A 186 -6.31 -16.29 9.37
C SER A 186 -7.49 -16.46 10.35
N THR A 187 -7.20 -17.01 11.52
CA THR A 187 -8.15 -17.30 12.60
C THR A 187 -8.86 -16.04 13.09
N PRO A 188 -8.16 -14.92 13.37
CA PRO A 188 -8.81 -13.65 13.65
C PRO A 188 -9.82 -13.20 12.58
N ALA A 189 -9.52 -13.37 11.29
CA ALA A 189 -10.44 -12.99 10.22
C ALA A 189 -11.68 -13.90 10.17
N ARG A 190 -11.50 -15.22 10.33
CA ARG A 190 -12.60 -16.19 10.44
C ARG A 190 -13.50 -15.90 11.65
N ALA A 191 -12.90 -15.65 12.81
CA ALA A 191 -13.64 -15.31 14.03
C ALA A 191 -14.36 -13.96 13.91
N CYS A 192 -13.76 -12.98 13.24
CA CYS A 192 -14.42 -11.72 12.91
C CYS A 192 -15.65 -11.94 12.03
N PHE A 193 -15.53 -12.76 10.98
CA PHE A 193 -16.66 -13.14 10.14
C PHE A 193 -17.79 -13.79 10.96
N LEU A 194 -17.46 -14.63 11.95
CA LEU A 194 -18.42 -15.28 12.85
C LEU A 194 -19.02 -14.34 13.92
N GLY A 195 -18.49 -13.12 14.08
CA GLY A 195 -19.07 -12.10 14.95
C GLY A 195 -18.24 -11.74 16.19
N ALA A 196 -17.04 -12.32 16.36
CA ALA A 196 -16.16 -11.94 17.46
C ALA A 196 -15.49 -10.57 17.18
N LEU A 197 -16.00 -9.51 17.80
CA LEU A 197 -15.54 -8.13 17.55
C LEU A 197 -14.08 -7.91 17.96
N ALA A 198 -13.63 -8.54 19.05
CA ALA A 198 -12.21 -8.53 19.44
C ALA A 198 -11.31 -9.13 18.34
N ALA A 199 -11.78 -10.16 17.64
CA ALA A 199 -11.05 -10.74 16.51
C ALA A 199 -11.07 -9.81 15.29
N CYS A 200 -12.14 -9.03 15.07
CA CYS A 200 -12.17 -7.99 14.04
C CYS A 200 -11.10 -6.91 14.28
N ARG A 201 -10.90 -6.50 15.54
CA ARG A 201 -9.84 -5.56 15.92
C ARG A 201 -8.46 -6.08 15.51
N ILE A 202 -8.17 -7.36 15.77
CA ILE A 202 -6.91 -7.99 15.39
C ILE A 202 -6.79 -8.11 13.86
N ALA A 203 -7.83 -8.61 13.19
CA ALA A 203 -7.84 -8.86 11.74
C ALA A 203 -7.68 -7.56 10.93
N LEU A 204 -8.21 -6.44 11.43
CA LEU A 204 -8.04 -5.11 10.84
C LEU A 204 -6.71 -4.44 11.22
N GLY A 205 -5.91 -5.03 12.11
CA GLY A 205 -4.65 -4.44 12.59
C GLY A 205 -4.86 -3.21 13.49
N LEU A 206 -5.95 -3.17 14.25
CA LEU A 206 -6.28 -2.09 15.20
C LEU A 206 -5.75 -2.35 16.62
N GLN A 207 -5.31 -3.58 16.90
CA GLN A 207 -4.71 -3.95 18.17
C GLN A 207 -3.27 -3.39 18.24
N SER A 208 -2.97 -2.67 19.31
CA SER A 208 -1.61 -2.20 19.61
C SER A 208 -0.83 -3.20 20.43
N GLY A 209 0.47 -3.33 20.13
CA GLY A 209 1.42 -4.16 20.87
C GLY A 209 1.31 -5.67 20.58
N GLY A 210 2.33 -6.42 21.00
CA GLY A 210 2.42 -7.88 20.83
C GLY A 210 3.16 -8.35 19.58
N ASP A 211 3.43 -9.65 19.52
CA ASP A 211 4.03 -10.32 18.36
C ASP A 211 2.97 -10.43 17.25
N VAL A 212 3.17 -9.70 16.14
CA VAL A 212 2.25 -9.68 14.99
C VAL A 212 2.00 -11.08 14.45
N LEU A 213 3.02 -11.95 14.44
CA LEU A 213 2.89 -13.30 13.94
C LEU A 213 1.93 -14.12 14.82
N ALA A 214 2.06 -13.99 16.15
CA ALA A 214 1.18 -14.68 17.10
C ALA A 214 -0.25 -14.13 17.08
N LEU A 215 -0.41 -12.82 16.87
CA LEU A 215 -1.73 -12.17 16.81
C LEU A 215 -2.48 -12.50 15.52
N TRP A 216 -1.83 -12.40 14.36
CA TRP A 216 -2.49 -12.58 13.06
C TRP A 216 -2.59 -14.05 12.66
N TYR A 217 -1.66 -14.89 13.11
CA TYR A 217 -1.56 -16.30 12.72
C TYR A 217 -1.32 -17.18 13.95
N PRO A 218 -2.30 -17.27 14.87
CA PRO A 218 -2.15 -17.99 16.13
C PRO A 218 -1.97 -19.51 15.93
N GLU A 219 -2.51 -20.08 14.85
CA GLU A 219 -2.42 -21.52 14.59
C GLU A 219 -1.13 -21.88 13.84
N ALA A 220 -0.49 -22.98 14.24
CA ALA A 220 0.74 -23.43 13.60
C ALA A 220 0.55 -23.81 12.11
N ALA A 221 -0.61 -24.37 11.77
CA ALA A 221 -0.97 -24.68 10.39
C ALA A 221 -1.04 -23.43 9.49
N GLU A 222 -1.47 -22.28 10.03
CA GLU A 222 -1.53 -21.01 9.30
C GLU A 222 -0.13 -20.48 9.00
N ARG A 223 0.76 -20.55 10.00
CA ARG A 223 2.16 -20.14 9.85
C ARG A 223 2.90 -21.01 8.84
N ARG A 224 2.65 -22.32 8.87
CA ARG A 224 3.16 -23.24 7.85
C ARG A 224 2.61 -22.92 6.45
N ALA A 225 1.32 -22.57 6.35
CA ALA A 225 0.70 -22.18 5.08
C ALA A 225 1.31 -20.87 4.54
N LEU A 226 1.65 -19.90 5.40
CA LEU A 226 2.36 -18.69 4.97
C LEU A 226 3.71 -19.02 4.35
N VAL A 227 4.52 -19.85 5.00
CA VAL A 227 5.83 -20.24 4.46
C VAL A 227 5.66 -20.96 3.12
N THR A 228 4.75 -21.93 3.05
CA THR A 228 4.64 -22.83 1.88
C THR A 228 3.84 -22.27 0.71
N ARG A 229 2.91 -21.35 0.93
CA ARG A 229 2.02 -20.80 -0.10
C ARG A 229 2.24 -19.33 -0.40
N THR A 230 2.63 -18.53 0.59
CA THR A 230 2.82 -17.08 0.43
C THR A 230 4.27 -16.71 0.17
N PHE A 231 5.20 -17.37 0.86
CA PHE A 231 6.64 -17.10 0.75
C PHE A 231 7.47 -18.26 0.16
N PRO A 232 6.96 -19.10 -0.77
CA PRO A 232 7.77 -20.18 -1.32
C PRO A 232 9.00 -19.62 -2.03
N ASP A 233 8.84 -18.57 -2.83
CA ASP A 233 9.94 -17.96 -3.59
C ASP A 233 10.95 -17.23 -2.71
N TYR A 234 10.62 -16.92 -1.46
CA TYR A 234 11.53 -16.24 -0.54
C TYR A 234 12.37 -17.22 0.29
N PHE A 235 11.80 -18.38 0.62
CA PHE A 235 12.43 -19.37 1.49
C PHE A 235 12.93 -20.62 0.77
N ASN A 236 12.34 -21.00 -0.36
CA ASN A 236 12.68 -22.22 -1.09
C ASN A 236 13.90 -22.05 -2.01
N HIS A 237 14.93 -21.36 -1.53
CA HIS A 237 16.20 -21.21 -2.25
C HIS A 237 17.36 -20.93 -1.29
N GLY A 238 18.60 -21.09 -1.78
CA GLY A 238 19.82 -20.75 -1.05
C GLY A 238 19.91 -21.42 0.32
N ALA A 239 20.37 -20.67 1.32
CA ALA A 239 20.56 -21.17 2.68
C ALA A 239 19.26 -21.59 3.39
N ASN A 240 18.11 -21.04 2.98
CA ASN A 240 16.82 -21.30 3.61
C ASN A 240 16.09 -22.54 3.05
N ALA A 241 16.50 -23.07 1.90
CA ALA A 241 15.80 -24.18 1.24
C ALA A 241 15.70 -25.45 2.11
N GLY A 242 16.72 -25.74 2.92
CA GLY A 242 16.69 -26.85 3.87
C GLY A 242 15.62 -26.67 4.95
N ALA A 243 15.64 -25.50 5.61
CA ALA A 243 14.65 -25.14 6.62
C ALA A 243 13.22 -25.07 6.05
N PHE A 244 13.07 -24.58 4.82
CA PHE A 244 11.79 -24.57 4.10
C PHE A 244 11.21 -25.99 3.96
N ARG A 245 12.00 -26.97 3.51
CA ARG A 245 11.55 -28.36 3.38
C ARG A 245 11.16 -28.97 4.73
N VAL A 246 11.90 -28.66 5.79
CA VAL A 246 11.60 -29.13 7.15
C VAL A 246 10.29 -28.53 7.68
N CYS A 247 10.07 -27.23 7.47
CA CYS A 247 8.80 -26.58 7.77
C CYS A 247 7.65 -27.19 6.95
N ALA A 248 7.83 -27.40 5.64
CA ALA A 248 6.84 -28.03 4.77
C ALA A 248 6.52 -29.48 5.21
N GLY A 249 7.51 -30.18 5.77
CA GLY A 249 7.36 -31.50 6.38
C GLY A 249 6.63 -31.52 7.73
N GLY A 250 6.25 -30.35 8.27
CA GLY A 250 5.38 -30.23 9.45
C GLY A 250 6.05 -29.79 10.74
N VAL A 251 7.34 -29.39 10.71
CA VAL A 251 8.05 -28.93 11.92
C VAL A 251 7.80 -27.43 12.14
N ASP A 252 6.81 -27.12 12.97
CA ASP A 252 6.28 -25.74 13.12
C ASP A 252 7.26 -24.73 13.72
N SER A 253 8.15 -25.16 14.62
CA SER A 253 9.18 -24.27 15.18
C SER A 253 10.15 -23.74 14.12
N VAL A 254 10.39 -24.52 13.05
CA VAL A 254 11.21 -24.09 11.91
C VAL A 254 10.42 -23.10 11.05
N CYS A 255 9.11 -23.29 10.89
CA CYS A 255 8.25 -22.30 10.22
C CYS A 255 8.29 -20.96 10.95
N ASP A 256 8.20 -20.97 12.28
CA ASP A 256 8.24 -19.76 13.11
C ASP A 256 9.60 -19.06 13.01
N ALA A 257 10.69 -19.83 13.01
CA ALA A 257 12.04 -19.29 12.84
C ALA A 257 12.23 -18.64 11.46
N LEU A 258 11.68 -19.22 10.39
CA LEU A 258 11.69 -18.62 9.05
C LEU A 258 10.88 -17.33 9.01
N LEU A 259 9.64 -17.34 9.53
CA LEU A 259 8.77 -16.17 9.50
C LEU A 259 9.31 -15.01 10.33
N ARG A 260 10.07 -15.27 11.41
CA ARG A 260 10.76 -14.23 12.18
C ARG A 260 11.87 -13.50 11.41
N GLN A 261 12.33 -14.04 10.28
CA GLN A 261 13.27 -13.35 9.38
C GLN A 261 12.57 -12.31 8.50
N VAL A 262 11.25 -12.43 8.32
CA VAL A 262 10.45 -11.48 7.56
C VAL A 262 10.13 -10.27 8.45
N SER A 263 10.30 -9.07 7.92
CA SER A 263 9.91 -7.86 8.67
C SER A 263 8.40 -7.87 8.92
N ALA A 264 7.98 -7.43 10.12
CA ALA A 264 6.56 -7.47 10.49
C ALA A 264 5.63 -6.76 9.49
N GLY A 265 6.12 -5.69 8.84
CA GLY A 265 5.38 -4.97 7.80
C GLY A 265 5.24 -5.71 6.46
N SER A 266 6.02 -6.77 6.24
CA SER A 266 5.94 -7.60 5.02
C SER A 266 5.03 -8.81 5.20
N LEU A 267 4.60 -9.11 6.43
CA LEU A 267 3.60 -10.15 6.66
C LEU A 267 2.26 -9.68 6.08
N PRO A 268 1.56 -10.53 5.29
CA PRO A 268 0.24 -10.18 4.79
C PRO A 268 -0.70 -9.95 5.97
N SER A 269 -1.45 -8.85 5.93
CA SER A 269 -2.49 -8.58 6.92
C SER A 269 -3.68 -9.54 6.71
N PRO A 270 -4.32 -10.06 7.78
CA PRO A 270 -5.52 -10.88 7.68
C PRO A 270 -6.63 -10.23 6.83
N LEU A 271 -6.80 -8.91 6.97
CA LEU A 271 -7.66 -8.10 6.11
C LEU A 271 -6.85 -6.95 5.51
N GLY A 272 -7.02 -6.71 4.21
CA GLY A 272 -6.21 -5.75 3.46
C GLY A 272 -6.58 -4.28 3.71
N ALA A 273 -5.81 -3.38 3.08
CA ALA A 273 -6.01 -1.92 3.09
C ALA A 273 -7.45 -1.49 2.76
N GLN A 274 -8.11 -2.21 1.85
CA GLN A 274 -9.50 -1.94 1.46
C GLN A 274 -10.47 -2.13 2.64
N ALA A 275 -10.32 -3.21 3.43
CA ALA A 275 -11.13 -3.44 4.63
C ALA A 275 -10.95 -2.31 5.65
N ARG A 276 -9.69 -1.93 5.91
CA ARG A 276 -9.32 -0.81 6.80
C ARG A 276 -9.92 0.52 6.34
N THR A 277 -9.90 0.77 5.03
CA THR A 277 -10.51 1.98 4.45
C THR A 277 -12.04 1.98 4.63
N THR A 278 -12.71 0.82 4.46
CA THR A 278 -14.17 0.76 4.65
C THR A 278 -14.61 1.01 6.09
N VAL A 279 -13.86 0.53 7.10
CA VAL A 279 -14.16 0.85 8.50
C VAL A 279 -13.89 2.32 8.82
N LEU A 280 -12.79 2.89 8.30
CA LEU A 280 -12.51 4.31 8.47
C LEU A 280 -13.60 5.19 7.86
N ARG A 281 -14.05 4.90 6.63
CA ARG A 281 -15.14 5.66 6.00
C ARG A 281 -16.45 5.52 6.77
N LEU A 282 -16.74 4.35 7.36
CA LEU A 282 -17.89 4.21 8.25
C LEU A 282 -17.74 5.11 9.48
N ALA A 283 -16.59 5.09 10.15
CA ALA A 283 -16.32 5.92 11.32
C ALA A 283 -16.51 7.40 10.99
N LEU A 284 -15.96 7.88 9.86
CA LEU A 284 -16.14 9.26 9.41
C LEU A 284 -17.61 9.60 9.14
N ARG A 285 -18.35 8.70 8.51
CA ARG A 285 -19.78 8.91 8.23
C ARG A 285 -20.61 8.95 9.52
N LEU A 286 -20.27 8.16 10.54
CA LEU A 286 -20.96 8.18 11.84
C LEU A 286 -20.66 9.46 12.62
N GLY A 287 -19.41 9.93 12.57
CA GLY A 287 -18.99 11.14 13.27
C GLY A 287 -19.39 12.46 12.61
N GLY A 288 -19.97 12.42 11.41
CA GLY A 288 -20.39 13.61 10.67
C GLY A 288 -19.23 14.49 10.17
N ARG A 289 -19.50 15.78 9.98
CA ARG A 289 -18.62 16.69 9.22
C ARG A 289 -17.25 16.95 9.87
N ASP A 290 -17.15 16.90 11.19
CA ASP A 290 -15.89 17.12 11.92
C ASP A 290 -15.07 15.84 12.15
N ALA A 291 -15.56 14.67 11.71
CA ALA A 291 -14.94 13.39 12.04
C ALA A 291 -13.49 13.28 11.56
N TYR A 292 -13.19 13.80 10.36
CA TYR A 292 -11.84 13.74 9.81
C TYR A 292 -10.86 14.61 10.62
N ARG A 293 -11.28 15.79 11.10
CA ARG A 293 -10.44 16.63 11.96
C ARG A 293 -10.13 15.92 13.27
N ARG A 294 -11.13 15.30 13.92
CA ARG A 294 -10.92 14.54 15.16
C ARG A 294 -9.97 13.35 14.96
N LEU A 295 -10.09 12.66 13.84
CA LEU A 295 -9.21 11.53 13.50
C LEU A 295 -7.72 11.92 13.49
N ILE A 296 -7.41 13.10 12.94
CA ILE A 296 -6.03 13.58 12.76
C ILE A 296 -5.55 14.48 13.90
N ALA A 297 -6.41 14.85 14.86
CA ALA A 297 -6.08 15.77 15.94
C ALA A 297 -5.06 15.20 16.92
N ASP A 298 -5.16 13.91 17.24
CA ASP A 298 -4.22 13.20 18.10
C ASP A 298 -3.53 12.07 17.32
N SER A 299 -2.35 12.38 16.78
CA SER A 299 -1.54 11.41 16.02
C SER A 299 -0.79 10.41 16.91
N GLY A 300 -0.70 10.67 18.22
CA GLY A 300 -0.02 9.80 19.20
C GLY A 300 -0.91 8.68 19.74
N ALA A 301 -2.23 8.88 19.73
CA ALA A 301 -3.18 7.88 20.20
C ALA A 301 -3.23 6.61 19.32
N PRO A 302 -3.52 5.43 19.90
CA PRO A 302 -3.80 4.21 19.14
C PRO A 302 -4.91 4.40 18.09
N LEU A 303 -4.75 3.79 16.91
CA LEU A 303 -5.73 3.92 15.82
C LEU A 303 -7.15 3.49 16.22
N PHE A 304 -7.28 2.49 17.10
CA PHE A 304 -8.58 2.06 17.62
C PHE A 304 -9.32 3.21 18.35
N GLU A 305 -8.61 3.94 19.20
CA GLU A 305 -9.16 5.09 19.95
C GLU A 305 -9.45 6.25 19.01
N ARG A 306 -8.53 6.55 18.08
CA ARG A 306 -8.70 7.62 17.08
C ARG A 306 -9.95 7.39 16.22
N LEU A 307 -10.21 6.16 15.78
CA LEU A 307 -11.41 5.82 15.01
C LEU A 307 -12.69 5.94 15.84
N GLY A 308 -12.67 5.50 17.10
CA GLY A 308 -13.80 5.69 18.03
C GLY A 308 -14.13 7.17 18.25
N ASN A 309 -13.10 7.99 18.50
CA ASN A 309 -13.21 9.44 18.67
C ASN A 309 -13.71 10.13 17.39
N ALA A 310 -13.23 9.71 16.21
CA ALA A 310 -13.72 10.20 14.94
C ALA A 310 -15.21 9.90 14.77
N ALA A 311 -15.63 8.65 15.05
CA ALA A 311 -17.01 8.19 14.96
C ALA A 311 -17.95 8.75 16.04
N GLN A 312 -17.39 9.28 17.13
CA GLN A 312 -18.14 9.62 18.35
C GLN A 312 -18.96 8.45 18.90
N ALA A 313 -18.41 7.25 18.81
CA ALA A 313 -19.06 6.01 19.21
C ALA A 313 -18.03 5.04 19.80
N ASN A 314 -18.51 4.06 20.58
CA ASN A 314 -17.66 2.94 20.96
C ASN A 314 -17.22 2.20 19.69
N MET A 315 -15.92 1.97 19.56
CA MET A 315 -15.35 1.37 18.36
C MET A 315 -15.81 -0.08 18.16
N ASP A 316 -16.21 -0.80 19.21
CA ASP A 316 -16.80 -2.14 19.05
C ASP A 316 -18.19 -2.05 18.36
N ASP A 317 -18.99 -1.01 18.62
CA ASP A 317 -20.25 -0.77 17.91
C ASP A 317 -20.00 -0.41 16.44
N VAL A 318 -18.95 0.38 16.18
CA VAL A 318 -18.52 0.70 14.81
C VAL A 318 -18.12 -0.58 14.07
N LEU A 319 -17.37 -1.47 14.70
CA LEU A 319 -16.97 -2.76 14.12
C LEU A 319 -18.17 -3.68 13.88
N ALA A 320 -19.12 -3.73 14.82
CA ALA A 320 -20.35 -4.50 14.67
C ALA A 320 -21.16 -4.02 13.46
N ARG A 321 -21.36 -2.70 13.34
CA ARG A 321 -22.06 -2.08 12.21
C ARG A 321 -21.31 -2.27 10.89
N TRP A 322 -20.00 -2.07 10.88
CA TRP A 322 -19.15 -2.31 9.71
C TRP A 322 -19.33 -3.74 9.21
N ARG A 323 -19.21 -4.73 10.10
CA ARG A 323 -19.39 -6.14 9.76
C ARG A 323 -20.76 -6.40 9.14
N LEU A 324 -21.83 -5.85 9.72
CA LEU A 324 -23.17 -5.99 9.17
C LEU A 324 -23.28 -5.40 7.75
N GLU A 325 -22.67 -4.24 7.49
CA GLU A 325 -22.64 -3.65 6.14
C GLU A 325 -21.85 -4.49 5.14
N ILE A 326 -20.75 -5.13 5.56
CA ILE A 326 -19.98 -6.04 4.71
C ILE A 326 -20.77 -7.31 4.41
N LEU A 327 -21.41 -7.91 5.42
CA LEU A 327 -22.22 -9.12 5.24
C LEU A 327 -23.44 -8.87 4.34
N ALA A 328 -24.04 -7.69 4.42
CA ALA A 328 -25.13 -7.28 3.53
C ALA A 328 -24.67 -7.11 2.07
N ALA A 329 -23.38 -6.88 1.82
CA ALA A 329 -22.79 -6.74 0.49
C ALA A 329 -22.36 -8.07 -0.15
N ARG A 330 -22.82 -9.20 0.39
CA ARG A 330 -22.59 -10.53 -0.15
C ARG A 330 -22.93 -10.56 -1.65
N PRO A 331 -22.04 -11.06 -2.52
CA PRO A 331 -22.36 -11.20 -3.93
C PRO A 331 -23.60 -12.10 -4.10
N PRO A 332 -24.51 -11.78 -5.04
CA PRO A 332 -25.62 -12.67 -5.33
C PRO A 332 -25.05 -14.05 -5.70
N SER A 333 -25.64 -15.11 -5.17
CA SER A 333 -25.25 -16.46 -5.54
C SER A 333 -25.49 -16.63 -7.04
N VAL A 334 -24.46 -17.02 -7.78
CA VAL A 334 -24.62 -17.47 -9.16
C VAL A 334 -25.34 -18.80 -9.10
N ALA A 335 -26.67 -18.76 -9.16
CA ALA A 335 -27.48 -19.94 -9.40
C ALA A 335 -27.24 -20.34 -10.86
N LEU A 336 -26.35 -21.33 -11.06
CA LEU A 336 -26.20 -21.92 -12.38
C LEU A 336 -27.54 -22.56 -12.75
N PRO A 337 -28.15 -22.15 -13.86
CA PRO A 337 -29.37 -22.82 -14.30
C PRO A 337 -29.03 -24.27 -14.61
N TRP A 338 -29.96 -25.19 -14.35
CA TRP A 338 -29.74 -26.63 -14.50
C TRP A 338 -29.21 -27.01 -15.90
N TRP A 339 -29.59 -26.26 -16.94
CA TRP A 339 -29.11 -26.47 -18.31
C TRP A 339 -27.61 -26.20 -18.46
N ALA A 340 -27.02 -25.30 -17.69
CA ALA A 340 -25.58 -25.04 -17.72
C ALA A 340 -24.79 -26.23 -17.19
N ALA A 341 -25.31 -26.92 -16.16
CA ALA A 341 -24.76 -28.17 -15.68
C ALA A 341 -24.88 -29.29 -16.73
N ALA A 342 -26.03 -29.39 -17.40
CA ALA A 342 -26.23 -30.35 -18.49
C ALA A 342 -25.28 -30.10 -19.67
N LEU A 343 -25.06 -28.83 -20.04
CA LEU A 343 -24.14 -28.43 -21.10
C LEU A 343 -22.68 -28.78 -20.74
N ALA A 344 -22.28 -28.52 -19.48
CA ALA A 344 -20.96 -28.86 -18.99
C ALA A 344 -20.71 -30.39 -19.01
N LEU A 345 -21.70 -31.19 -18.59
CA LEU A 345 -21.64 -32.64 -18.66
C LEU A 345 -21.58 -33.15 -20.11
N ALA A 346 -22.37 -32.56 -21.01
CA ALA A 346 -22.35 -32.90 -22.42
C ALA A 346 -20.97 -32.63 -23.04
N TRP A 347 -20.38 -31.47 -22.76
CA TRP A 347 -19.02 -31.16 -23.21
C TRP A 347 -17.98 -32.07 -22.58
N ALA A 348 -18.06 -32.37 -21.29
CA ALA A 348 -17.17 -33.32 -20.64
C ALA A 348 -17.25 -34.72 -21.28
N ALA A 349 -18.45 -35.18 -21.66
CA ALA A 349 -18.64 -36.43 -22.38
C ALA A 349 -18.05 -36.38 -23.80
N VAL A 350 -18.22 -35.28 -24.53
CA VAL A 350 -17.62 -35.08 -25.86
C VAL A 350 -16.09 -35.07 -25.76
N PHE A 351 -15.50 -34.33 -24.83
CA PHE A 351 -14.04 -34.30 -24.67
C PHE A 351 -13.49 -35.64 -24.16
N GLY A 352 -14.19 -36.29 -23.23
CA GLY A 352 -13.83 -37.62 -22.74
C GLY A 352 -13.87 -38.68 -23.84
N THR A 353 -14.92 -38.68 -24.68
CA THR A 353 -15.02 -39.59 -25.82
C THR A 353 -13.97 -39.28 -26.90
N CYS A 354 -13.69 -38.02 -27.19
CA CYS A 354 -12.60 -37.62 -28.07
C CYS A 354 -11.22 -38.07 -27.54
N ALA A 355 -10.96 -37.94 -26.24
CA ALA A 355 -9.72 -38.40 -25.60
C ALA A 355 -9.58 -39.93 -25.65
N LEU A 356 -10.66 -40.67 -25.44
CA LEU A 356 -10.69 -42.14 -25.57
C LEU A 356 -10.55 -42.60 -27.03
N ARG A 357 -10.96 -41.80 -28.00
CA ARG A 357 -10.79 -42.10 -29.43
C ARG A 357 -9.38 -41.72 -29.93
N SER A 358 -8.76 -40.68 -29.37
CA SER A 358 -7.43 -40.21 -29.75
C SER A 358 -6.28 -40.98 -29.09
N SER A 359 -6.54 -41.76 -28.03
CA SER A 359 -5.58 -42.69 -27.41
C SER A 359 -5.22 -43.91 -28.28
N ARG A 360 -5.68 -43.96 -29.54
CA ARG A 360 -5.24 -44.93 -30.56
C ARG A 360 -3.82 -44.69 -31.10
N TRP A 361 -3.04 -43.77 -30.53
CA TRP A 361 -1.63 -43.61 -30.87
C TRP A 361 -0.70 -44.13 -29.76
N ARG A 362 -0.12 -45.31 -30.05
CA ARG A 362 1.17 -45.87 -29.58
C ARG A 362 1.24 -46.43 -28.16
N LEU A 363 0.76 -47.66 -28.00
CA LEU A 363 1.58 -48.72 -27.38
C LEU A 363 2.22 -49.49 -28.54
N GLY A 364 3.45 -49.11 -28.89
CA GLY A 364 4.27 -49.72 -29.93
C GLY A 364 5.72 -49.40 -29.66
#